data_AF-A0AA51U686-F1
#
_entry.id   AF-A0AA51U686-F1
#
_cell.length_a   1.000
_cell.length_b   1.000
_cell.length_c   1.000
_cell.angle_alpha   90.00
_cell.angle_beta   90.00
_cell.angle_gamma   90.00
#
_symmetry.space_group_name_H-M   'P 1'
#
loop_
_entity.id
_entity.type
_entity.pdbx_description
1 polymer ?
#
loop_
_entity_poly.entity_id
_entity_poly.type
_entity_poly.pdbx_seq_one_letter_code
_entity_poly.pdbx_strand_id
1 'polypeptide(L)'
;MSHIQASNEHAVLRISVDTLIAEHGKWRVVLAAIKAMVRGKRRVQTIRPIDLPNSIRRDIGLPTIVDPPSMPTVMMVYARP
;
A
#
# COMPACT_ATOMS: atom_id res chain seq x y z
N MET A 1 -6.32 23.77 22.99
CA MET A 1 -7.03 22.49 23.21
C MET A 1 -6.25 21.26 22.77
N SER A 2 -5.22 21.36 21.92
CA SER A 2 -4.37 20.23 21.47
C SER A 2 -3.47 19.63 22.56
N HIS A 3 -2.93 20.43 23.48
CA HIS A 3 -1.99 19.94 24.51
C HIS A 3 -2.63 19.01 25.54
N ILE A 4 -3.90 19.23 25.88
CA ILE A 4 -4.64 18.39 26.85
C ILE A 4 -4.93 17.02 26.23
N GLN A 5 -5.28 17.00 24.95
CA GLN A 5 -5.56 15.77 24.22
C GLN A 5 -4.29 14.89 24.06
N ALA A 6 -3.16 15.49 23.67
CA ALA A 6 -1.89 14.79 23.58
C ALA A 6 -1.48 14.19 24.93
N SER A 7 -1.62 14.95 26.03
CA SER A 7 -1.30 14.45 27.38
C SER A 7 -2.16 13.24 27.77
N ASN A 8 -3.44 13.24 27.39
CA ASN A 8 -4.36 12.15 27.71
C ASN A 8 -4.05 10.89 26.87
N GLU A 9 -3.78 11.06 25.58
CA GLU A 9 -3.36 9.97 24.68
C GLU A 9 -2.07 9.28 25.19
N HIS A 10 -1.10 10.06 25.65
CA HIS A 10 0.12 9.52 26.25
C HIS A 10 -0.15 8.73 27.54
N ALA A 11 -1.06 9.19 28.39
CA ALA A 11 -1.41 8.50 29.64
C ALA A 11 -2.10 7.16 29.36
N VAL A 12 -3.06 7.15 28.44
CA VAL A 12 -3.78 5.92 28.02
C VAL A 12 -2.81 4.89 27.42
N LEU A 13 -1.87 5.37 26.60
CA LEU A 13 -0.90 4.49 25.94
C LEU A 13 0.08 3.87 26.94
N ARG A 14 0.51 4.63 27.94
CA ARG A 14 1.34 4.13 29.04
C ARG A 14 0.64 3.02 29.83
N ILE A 15 -0.59 3.27 30.25
CA ILE A 15 -1.38 2.28 31.01
C ILE A 15 -1.53 0.99 30.20
N SER A 16 -1.84 1.12 28.91
CA SER A 16 -2.03 -0.03 28.01
C SER A 16 -0.73 -0.81 27.75
N VAL A 17 0.42 -0.15 27.71
CA VAL A 17 1.72 -0.81 27.58
C VAL A 17 2.09 -1.54 28.87
N ASP A 18 1.82 -0.94 30.03
CA ASP A 18 2.09 -1.56 31.32
C ASP A 18 1.23 -2.80 31.55
N THR A 19 -0.05 -2.79 31.17
CA THR A 19 -0.91 -3.98 31.24
C THR A 19 -0.40 -5.09 30.32
N LEU A 20 -0.05 -4.77 29.07
CA LEU A 20 0.52 -5.74 28.13
C LEU A 20 1.81 -6.35 28.64
N ILE A 21 2.68 -5.54 29.25
CA ILE A 21 3.94 -6.01 29.85
C ILE A 21 3.67 -6.94 31.02
N ALA A 22 2.71 -6.60 31.89
CA ALA A 22 2.35 -7.42 33.04
C ALA A 22 1.76 -8.78 32.63
N GLU A 23 0.91 -8.81 31.62
CA GLU A 23 0.24 -10.03 31.15
C GLU A 23 1.14 -10.94 30.28
N HIS A 24 1.94 -10.34 29.39
CA HIS A 24 2.64 -11.10 28.35
C HIS A 24 4.17 -11.11 28.52
N GLY A 25 4.71 -10.29 29.42
CA GLY A 25 6.14 -10.14 29.66
C GLY A 25 6.82 -9.14 28.72
N LYS A 26 7.72 -8.34 29.29
CA LYS A 26 8.44 -7.22 28.64
C LYS A 26 9.02 -7.59 27.27
N TRP A 27 9.70 -8.73 27.17
CA TRP A 27 10.37 -9.15 25.94
C TRP A 27 9.41 -9.47 24.79
N ARG A 28 8.23 -10.03 25.08
CA ARG A 28 7.24 -10.36 24.05
C ARG A 28 6.60 -9.08 23.50
N VAL A 29 6.34 -8.10 24.35
CA VAL A 29 5.81 -6.78 23.94
C VAL A 29 6.84 -6.02 23.08
N VAL A 30 8.12 -6.00 23.49
CA VAL A 30 9.20 -5.35 22.72
C VAL A 30 9.35 -6.00 21.34
N LEU A 31 9.39 -7.33 21.26
CA LEU A 31 9.49 -8.03 19.98
C LEU A 31 8.27 -7.77 19.09
N ALA A 32 7.06 -7.73 19.66
CA ALA A 32 5.84 -7.42 18.92
C ALA A 32 5.86 -5.98 18.37
N ALA A 33 6.31 -5.00 19.16
CA ALA A 33 6.45 -3.61 18.73
C ALA A 33 7.47 -3.48 17.57
N ILE A 34 8.64 -4.10 17.70
CA ILE A 34 9.65 -4.15 16.63
C ILE A 34 9.06 -4.79 15.35
N LYS A 35 8.38 -5.93 15.50
CA LYS A 35 7.75 -6.63 14.38
C LYS A 35 6.67 -5.77 13.70
N ALA A 36 5.89 -5.02 14.46
CA ALA A 36 4.89 -4.09 13.94
C ALA A 36 5.54 -2.93 13.17
N MET A 37 6.63 -2.35 13.70
CA MET A 37 7.37 -1.27 13.02
C MET A 37 7.96 -1.74 11.68
N VAL A 38 8.58 -2.92 11.65
CA VAL A 38 9.14 -3.49 10.41
C VAL A 38 8.03 -3.82 9.40
N ARG A 39 6.90 -4.37 9.87
CA ARG A 39 5.75 -4.72 9.01
C ARG A 39 5.06 -3.48 8.44
N GLY A 40 4.99 -2.38 9.19
CA GLY A 40 4.44 -1.10 8.74
C GLY A 40 5.24 -0.48 7.59
N LYS A 41 6.58 -0.57 7.65
CA LYS A 41 7.46 -0.09 6.57
C LYS A 41 7.35 -0.92 5.28
N ARG A 42 6.87 -2.16 5.38
CA ARG A 42 6.74 -3.11 4.27
C ARG A 42 5.34 -3.14 3.67
N ARG A 43 4.64 -1.99 3.58
CA ARG A 43 3.57 -1.82 2.59
C ARG A 43 4.21 -1.72 1.21
N VAL A 44 4.70 -2.85 0.71
CA VAL A 44 5.02 -2.98 -0.71
C VAL A 44 3.69 -2.79 -1.42
N GLN A 45 3.49 -1.61 -2.02
CA GLN A 45 2.38 -1.43 -2.94
C GLN A 45 2.58 -2.49 -4.02
N THR A 46 1.71 -3.50 -4.04
CA THR A 46 1.71 -4.49 -5.12
C THR A 46 1.19 -3.77 -6.35
N ILE A 47 2.08 -3.06 -7.05
CA ILE A 47 1.80 -2.45 -8.34
C ILE A 47 1.58 -3.62 -9.29
N ARG A 48 0.38 -3.72 -9.85
CA ARG A 48 0.11 -4.77 -10.84
C ARG A 48 0.89 -4.41 -12.10
N PRO A 49 1.42 -5.39 -12.86
CA PRO A 49 2.14 -5.12 -14.11
C PRO A 49 1.33 -4.32 -15.15
N ILE A 50 0.00 -4.30 -15.03
CA ILE A 50 -0.92 -3.53 -15.87
C ILE A 50 -0.93 -2.03 -15.53
N ASP A 51 -0.63 -1.66 -14.27
CA ASP A 51 -0.60 -0.27 -13.80
C ASP A 51 0.73 0.41 -14.15
N LEU A 52 1.66 -0.32 -14.77
CA LEU A 52 2.99 0.17 -15.08
C LEU A 52 2.98 0.93 -16.42
N PRO A 53 3.55 2.15 -16.50
CA PRO A 53 3.65 2.89 -17.76
C PRO A 53 4.45 2.12 -18.83
N ASN A 54 4.07 2.30 -20.09
CA ASN A 54 4.74 1.63 -21.23
C ASN A 54 6.24 1.95 -21.32
N SER A 55 6.70 3.12 -20.84
CA SER A 55 8.12 3.46 -20.75
C SER A 55 8.89 2.52 -19.81
N ILE A 56 8.40 2.36 -18.58
CA ILE A 56 9.02 1.48 -17.59
C ILE A 56 8.94 0.02 -18.04
N ARG A 57 7.83 -0.38 -18.68
CA ARG A 57 7.66 -1.75 -19.21
C ARG A 57 8.70 -2.07 -20.27
N ARG A 58 9.04 -1.11 -21.15
CA ARG A 58 10.12 -1.26 -22.12
C ARG A 58 11.49 -1.44 -21.44
N ASP A 59 11.77 -0.68 -20.39
CA ASP A 59 13.06 -0.71 -19.69
C ASP A 59 13.30 -2.03 -18.94
N ILE A 60 12.22 -2.69 -18.48
CA ILE A 60 12.30 -3.98 -17.77
C ILE A 60 11.96 -5.20 -18.65
N GLY A 61 11.77 -5.00 -19.96
CA GLY A 61 11.51 -6.09 -20.91
C GLY A 61 10.08 -6.67 -20.87
N LEU A 62 9.10 -5.94 -20.34
CA LEU A 62 7.68 -6.31 -20.42
C LEU A 62 7.03 -5.82 -21.72
N PRO A 63 6.09 -6.60 -22.31
CA PRO A 63 5.43 -6.24 -23.57
C PRO A 63 4.48 -5.06 -23.38
N THR A 64 4.61 -3.98 -24.16
CA THR A 64 3.73 -2.80 -24.05
C THR A 64 2.26 -3.16 -24.25
N ILE A 65 1.37 -2.56 -23.45
CA ILE A 65 -0.09 -2.70 -23.61
C ILE A 65 -0.41 -1.71 -24.71
N VAL A 66 -0.65 -2.24 -25.89
CA VAL A 66 -1.16 -1.49 -27.02
C VAL A 66 -2.68 -1.60 -26.90
N ASP A 67 -3.35 -0.51 -26.58
CA ASP A 67 -4.80 -0.46 -26.72
C ASP A 67 -5.13 -0.81 -28.18
N PRO A 68 -6.11 -1.70 -28.42
CA PRO A 68 -6.44 -2.08 -29.78
C PRO A 68 -6.72 -0.83 -30.60
N PRO A 69 -6.20 -0.75 -31.84
CA PRO A 69 -6.44 0.41 -32.68
C PRO A 69 -7.94 0.61 -32.80
N SER A 70 -8.42 1.77 -32.34
CA SER A 70 -9.78 2.21 -32.65
C SER A 70 -9.89 2.22 -34.17
N MET A 71 -10.66 1.28 -34.73
CA MET A 71 -10.84 1.18 -36.17
C MET A 71 -11.29 2.56 -36.68
N PRO A 72 -10.60 3.14 -37.69
CA PRO A 72 -11.03 4.40 -38.24
C PRO A 72 -12.43 4.22 -38.84
N THR A 73 -13.35 5.09 -38.45
CA THR A 73 -14.77 5.14 -38.84
C THR A 73 -15.02 5.00 -40.36
N VAL A 74 -13.99 5.22 -41.18
CA VAL A 74 -14.03 5.09 -42.64
C VAL A 74 -14.33 3.65 -43.10
N MET A 75 -13.95 2.61 -42.33
CA MET A 75 -14.21 1.22 -42.71
C MET A 75 -15.67 0.77 -42.50
N MET A 76 -16.47 1.52 -41.74
CA MET A 76 -17.90 1.22 -41.52
C MET A 76 -18.79 1.57 -42.72
N VAL A 77 -18.29 2.36 -43.69
CA VAL A 77 -19.09 2.80 -44.85
C VAL A 77 -19.20 1.71 -45.92
N TYR A 78 -18.21 0.82 -46.04
CA TYR A 78 -18.19 -0.25 -47.03
C TYR A 78 -18.84 -1.56 -46.56
N ALA A 79 -19.32 -1.60 -45.30
CA ALA A 79 -19.93 -2.79 -44.69
C ALA A 79 -21.45 -2.66 -44.55
N ARG A 80 -22.13 -2.03 -45.52
CA ARG A 80 -23.58 -2.16 -45.68
C ARG A 80 -23.90 -3.06 -46.88
N PRO A 81 -24.89 -3.96 -46.73
CA PRO A 81 -25.18 -5.05 -47.66
C PRO A 81 -25.65 -4.58 -49.04
#